data_AF-A0A2P7S1M3-F1
#
_entry.id   AF-A0A2P7S1M3-F1
#
_cell.length_a   1.000
_cell.length_b   1.000
_cell.length_c   1.000
_cell.angle_alpha   90.00
_cell.angle_beta   90.00
_cell.angle_gamma   90.00
#
_symmetry.space_group_name_H-M   'P 1'
#
loop_
_entity.id
_entity.type
_entity.pdbx_description
1 polymer ?
#
loop_
_entity_poly.entity_id
_entity_poly.type
_entity_poly.pdbx_seq_one_letter_code
_entity_poly.pdbx_strand_id
1 'polypeptide(L)'
;MASAAAPPPGLGSGVLISGGKMGERTRVACFIDGFNLYHAISRLGRPHLKWVDLRKLIETFTDPSVHEIRAIYYFSAFATWLPDAHLRHRQYVEALKARGVTPIIGRFKEKDILCKKCGKPFRSHEEKETDVNIALWLLNQAYKDNYDQAFIMSRDSDLTPAIRMVRQEFPTKKIKVISPPNAGHSKEMAGVVGKNMLASVKQIHLERSLLSATVTDPDSGLVVARRPPAYDPPS
;
A
#
# COMPACT_ATOMS: atom_id res chain seq x y z
N MET A 1 69.38 0.02 33.09
CA MET A 1 68.65 0.04 31.81
C MET A 1 67.17 -0.14 32.11
N ALA A 2 66.47 0.98 32.26
CA ALA A 2 65.02 1.02 32.43
C ALA A 2 64.49 1.92 31.33
N SER A 3 63.55 1.43 30.53
CA SER A 3 62.78 2.27 29.60
C SER A 3 61.33 1.80 29.65
N ALA A 4 60.54 2.54 30.43
CA ALA A 4 59.09 2.44 30.45
C ALA A 4 58.53 3.00 29.13
N ALA A 5 57.64 2.25 28.49
CA ALA A 5 56.92 2.69 27.31
C ALA A 5 55.76 3.61 27.73
N ALA A 6 55.60 4.72 27.01
CA ALA A 6 54.61 5.76 27.26
C ALA A 6 53.16 5.29 26.97
N PRO A 7 52.15 5.79 27.72
CA PRO A 7 50.75 5.51 27.44
C PRO A 7 50.23 6.29 26.21
N PRO A 8 49.20 5.79 25.51
CA PRO A 8 48.64 6.45 24.33
C PRO A 8 47.89 7.76 24.69
N PRO A 9 47.84 8.74 23.76
CA PRO A 9 47.20 10.02 23.99
C PRO A 9 45.67 9.90 24.12
N GLY A 10 45.12 10.67 25.05
CA GLY A 10 43.75 10.61 25.53
C GLY A 10 42.66 10.99 24.51
N LEU A 11 41.45 10.52 24.82
CA LEU A 11 40.21 10.88 24.14
C LEU A 11 40.04 12.39 24.10
N GLY A 12 40.12 12.96 22.91
CA GLY A 12 39.59 14.29 22.64
C GLY A 12 38.09 14.29 22.87
N SER A 13 37.62 15.11 23.80
CA SER A 13 36.21 15.43 24.02
C SER A 13 35.73 16.26 22.83
N GLY A 14 35.45 15.58 21.72
CA GLY A 14 34.78 16.15 20.56
C GLY A 14 33.29 16.26 20.89
N VAL A 15 32.85 17.47 21.25
CA VAL A 15 31.44 17.83 21.15
C VAL A 15 31.03 17.60 19.70
N LEU A 16 30.34 16.49 19.45
CA LEU A 16 29.61 16.28 18.21
C LEU A 16 28.50 17.34 18.18
N ILE A 17 28.81 18.51 17.64
CA ILE A 17 27.79 19.43 17.17
C ILE A 17 27.08 18.68 16.05
N SER A 18 25.94 18.09 16.38
CA SER A 18 25.01 17.51 15.43
C SER A 18 24.50 18.62 14.53
N GLY A 19 25.24 18.85 13.44
CA GLY A 19 24.74 19.61 12.30
C GLY A 19 23.48 18.90 11.80
N GLY A 20 22.32 19.38 12.22
CA GLY A 20 21.03 18.90 11.72
C GLY A 20 21.04 19.05 10.20
N LYS A 21 20.94 17.94 9.48
CA LYS A 21 20.64 17.96 8.05
C LYS A 21 19.28 18.62 7.86
N MET A 22 19.29 19.90 7.57
CA MET A 22 18.16 20.56 6.94
C MET A 22 18.17 20.09 5.48
N GLY A 23 17.16 19.34 5.03
CA GLY A 23 16.86 19.26 3.58
C GLY A 23 16.61 17.92 2.88
N GLU A 24 16.46 16.77 3.54
CA GLU A 24 16.03 15.54 2.84
C GLU A 24 14.65 15.08 3.29
N ARG A 25 13.70 15.02 2.35
CA ARG A 25 12.35 14.49 2.57
C ARG A 25 12.42 12.98 2.80
N THR A 26 11.57 12.48 3.69
CA THR A 26 11.38 11.04 3.95
C THR A 26 10.83 10.37 2.70
N ARG A 27 11.56 9.40 2.15
CA ARG A 27 11.14 8.63 0.97
C ARG A 27 10.05 7.64 1.36
N VAL A 28 8.89 7.74 0.72
CA VAL A 28 7.72 6.90 1.01
C VAL A 28 7.47 5.91 -0.13
N ALA A 29 7.38 4.62 0.19
CA ALA A 29 6.80 3.61 -0.69
C ALA A 29 5.46 3.12 -0.13
N CYS A 30 4.46 3.04 -0.99
CA CYS A 30 3.10 2.64 -0.60
C CYS A 30 2.78 1.24 -1.13
N PHE A 31 2.14 0.42 -0.30
CA PHE A 31 1.75 -0.95 -0.59
C PHE A 31 0.26 -1.09 -0.32
N ILE A 32 -0.54 -1.11 -1.39
CA ILE A 32 -2.00 -1.05 -1.31
C ILE A 32 -2.57 -2.42 -1.64
N ASP A 33 -3.23 -3.03 -0.66
CA ASP A 33 -3.99 -4.24 -0.83
C ASP A 33 -5.33 -3.92 -1.50
N GLY A 34 -5.43 -4.27 -2.77
CA GLY A 34 -6.58 -3.95 -3.60
C GLY A 34 -7.86 -4.67 -3.18
N PHE A 35 -7.76 -5.89 -2.64
CA PHE A 35 -8.94 -6.64 -2.19
C PHE A 35 -9.45 -6.09 -0.86
N ASN A 36 -8.56 -5.89 0.12
CA ASN A 36 -8.94 -5.33 1.41
C ASN A 36 -9.57 -3.94 1.25
N LEU A 37 -9.00 -3.10 0.39
CA LEU A 37 -9.56 -1.79 0.04
C LEU A 37 -10.89 -1.90 -0.71
N TYR A 38 -10.97 -2.70 -1.77
CA TYR A 38 -12.18 -2.85 -2.58
C TYR A 38 -13.36 -3.34 -1.76
N HIS A 39 -13.18 -4.37 -0.94
CA HIS A 39 -14.23 -4.91 -0.10
C HIS A 39 -14.67 -3.90 0.97
N ALA A 40 -13.74 -3.15 1.55
CA ALA A 40 -14.07 -2.08 2.50
C ALA A 40 -14.89 -0.96 1.86
N ILE A 41 -14.50 -0.47 0.68
CA ILE A 41 -15.27 0.53 -0.07
C ILE A 41 -16.64 -0.04 -0.47
N SER A 42 -16.71 -1.30 -0.90
CA SER A 42 -17.97 -1.93 -1.29
C SER A 42 -18.99 -2.01 -0.16
N ARG A 43 -18.54 -2.17 1.10
CA ARG A 43 -19.42 -2.16 2.29
C ARG A 43 -20.02 -0.79 2.60
N LEU A 44 -19.49 0.29 2.03
CA LEU A 44 -20.09 1.63 2.16
C LEU A 44 -21.41 1.78 1.39
N GLY A 45 -21.72 0.86 0.46
CA GLY A 45 -22.92 0.95 -0.36
C GLY A 45 -22.93 2.12 -1.34
N ARG A 46 -21.75 2.72 -1.63
CA ARG A 46 -21.58 3.86 -2.53
C ARG A 46 -20.65 3.49 -3.68
N PRO A 47 -21.17 2.93 -4.79
CA PRO A 47 -20.35 2.37 -5.88
C PRO A 47 -19.35 3.34 -6.50
N HIS A 48 -19.69 4.63 -6.62
CA HIS A 48 -18.81 5.65 -7.19
C HIS A 48 -17.49 5.82 -6.44
N LEU A 49 -17.44 5.49 -5.14
CA LEU A 49 -16.20 5.54 -4.35
C LEU A 49 -15.18 4.47 -4.77
N LYS A 50 -15.58 3.49 -5.59
CA LYS A 50 -14.66 2.49 -6.16
C LYS A 50 -13.79 3.07 -7.28
N TRP A 51 -14.11 4.26 -7.81
CA TRP A 51 -13.33 4.97 -8.83
C TRP A 51 -12.35 5.99 -8.21
N VAL A 52 -11.62 5.55 -7.18
CA VAL A 52 -10.70 6.40 -6.40
C VAL A 52 -9.30 6.42 -7.00
N ASP A 53 -8.72 7.61 -7.12
CA ASP A 53 -7.33 7.86 -7.46
C ASP A 53 -6.45 7.54 -6.25
N LEU A 54 -5.73 6.42 -6.31
CA LEU A 54 -4.90 5.96 -5.20
C LEU A 54 -3.70 6.88 -4.93
N ARG A 55 -3.19 7.61 -5.94
CA ARG A 55 -2.13 8.59 -5.72
C ARG A 55 -2.65 9.74 -4.88
N LYS A 56 -3.77 10.35 -5.29
CA LYS A 56 -4.41 11.42 -4.50
C LYS A 56 -4.82 10.94 -3.10
N LEU A 57 -5.31 9.71 -2.99
CA LEU A 57 -5.69 9.15 -1.69
C LEU A 57 -4.48 9.06 -0.75
N ILE A 58 -3.34 8.55 -1.24
CA ILE A 58 -2.10 8.46 -0.45
C ILE A 58 -1.58 9.85 -0.07
N GLU A 59 -1.69 10.84 -0.97
CA GLU A 59 -1.28 12.22 -0.70
C GLU A 59 -1.98 12.80 0.54
N THR A 60 -3.22 12.37 0.85
CA THR A 60 -3.94 12.79 2.08
C THR A 60 -3.27 12.31 3.39
N PHE A 61 -2.38 11.33 3.31
CA PHE A 61 -1.67 10.75 4.45
C PHE A 61 -0.20 11.17 4.51
N THR A 62 0.25 12.00 3.57
CA THR A 62 1.61 12.54 3.48
C THR A 62 1.60 14.04 3.65
N ASP A 63 2.67 14.57 4.24
CA ASP A 63 2.99 15.99 4.25
C ASP A 63 4.05 16.26 3.16
N PRO A 64 3.76 17.05 2.10
CA PRO A 64 4.71 17.31 1.01
C PRO A 64 6.02 18.00 1.42
N SER A 65 6.03 18.70 2.56
CA SER A 65 7.24 19.32 3.13
C SER A 65 8.17 18.30 3.79
N VAL A 66 7.62 17.17 4.22
CA VAL A 66 8.35 16.12 4.95
C VAL A 66 8.53 14.85 4.10
N HIS A 67 7.60 14.54 3.21
CA HIS A 67 7.53 13.27 2.50
C HIS A 67 7.71 13.44 1.00
N GLU A 68 8.34 12.44 0.40
CA GLU A 68 8.44 12.26 -1.05
C GLU A 68 7.92 10.88 -1.41
N ILE A 69 6.81 10.81 -2.15
CA ILE A 69 6.25 9.53 -2.62
C ILE A 69 7.13 9.01 -3.76
N ARG A 70 7.90 7.95 -3.51
CA ARG A 70 8.78 7.31 -4.50
C ARG A 70 8.06 6.27 -5.33
N ALA A 71 7.16 5.50 -4.71
CA ALA A 71 6.43 4.45 -5.40
C ALA A 71 5.07 4.18 -4.74
N ILE A 72 4.10 3.77 -5.55
CA ILE A 72 2.81 3.26 -5.10
C ILE A 72 2.58 1.93 -5.81
N TYR A 73 2.55 0.85 -5.05
CA TYR A 73 2.30 -0.50 -5.53
C TYR A 73 0.86 -0.90 -5.20
N TYR A 74 0.10 -1.32 -6.20
CA TYR A 74 -1.28 -1.79 -6.07
C TYR A 74 -1.34 -3.30 -6.32
N PHE A 75 -1.70 -4.07 -5.31
CA PHE A 75 -1.73 -5.52 -5.36
C PHE A 75 -3.15 -6.02 -5.56
N SER A 76 -3.38 -6.82 -6.59
CA SER A 76 -4.70 -7.39 -6.88
C SER A 76 -4.60 -8.58 -7.83
N ALA A 77 -5.73 -9.14 -8.23
CA ALA A 77 -5.82 -10.18 -9.24
C ALA A 77 -7.06 -9.95 -10.11
N PHE A 78 -6.99 -10.31 -11.40
CA PHE A 78 -8.10 -10.16 -12.32
C PHE A 78 -9.06 -11.35 -12.26
N ALA A 79 -10.33 -11.10 -11.93
CA ALA A 79 -11.35 -12.13 -11.88
C ALA A 79 -11.90 -12.46 -13.29
N THR A 80 -11.11 -13.16 -14.10
CA THR A 80 -11.38 -13.40 -15.53
C THR A 80 -12.66 -14.18 -15.82
N TRP A 81 -13.17 -14.98 -14.87
CA TRP A 81 -14.45 -15.69 -14.98
C TRP A 81 -15.69 -14.80 -14.74
N LEU A 82 -15.50 -13.53 -14.37
CA LEU A 82 -16.56 -12.53 -14.21
C LEU A 82 -16.34 -11.37 -15.20
N PRO A 83 -16.85 -11.46 -16.45
CA PRO A 83 -16.51 -10.53 -17.53
C PRO A 83 -16.72 -9.05 -17.17
N ASP A 84 -17.86 -8.70 -16.57
CA ASP A 84 -18.18 -7.30 -16.21
C ASP A 84 -17.30 -6.78 -15.06
N ALA A 85 -16.99 -7.63 -14.09
CA ALA A 85 -16.11 -7.25 -12.98
C ALA A 85 -14.67 -7.09 -13.49
N HIS A 86 -14.22 -8.01 -14.35
CA HIS A 86 -12.93 -7.96 -15.00
C HIS A 86 -12.76 -6.70 -15.85
N LEU A 87 -13.75 -6.35 -16.67
CA LEU A 87 -13.69 -5.14 -17.50
C LEU A 87 -13.59 -3.86 -16.66
N ARG A 88 -14.41 -3.75 -15.60
CA ARG A 88 -14.35 -2.61 -14.67
C ARG A 88 -13.01 -2.51 -13.96
N HIS A 89 -12.45 -3.65 -13.53
CA HIS A 89 -11.16 -3.69 -12.86
C HIS A 89 -10.02 -3.37 -13.81
N ARG A 90 -10.06 -3.83 -15.06
CA ARG A 90 -9.08 -3.46 -16.09
C ARG A 90 -9.08 -1.95 -16.34
N GLN A 91 -10.27 -1.35 -16.52
CA GLN A 91 -10.41 0.11 -16.64
C GLN A 91 -9.78 0.84 -15.44
N TYR A 92 -10.01 0.32 -14.24
CA TYR A 92 -9.44 0.90 -13.02
C TYR A 92 -7.92 0.78 -12.98
N VAL A 93 -7.36 -0.39 -13.30
CA VAL A 93 -5.90 -0.59 -13.34
C VAL A 93 -5.22 0.30 -14.37
N GLU A 94 -5.78 0.47 -15.56
CA GLU A 94 -5.23 1.39 -16.57
C GLU A 94 -5.31 2.86 -16.10
N ALA A 95 -6.40 3.25 -15.43
CA ALA A 95 -6.50 4.57 -14.83
C ALA A 95 -5.43 4.80 -13.75
N LEU A 96 -5.16 3.81 -12.91
CA LEU A 96 -4.14 3.88 -11.86
C LEU A 96 -2.72 3.97 -12.44
N LYS A 97 -2.41 3.24 -13.51
CA LYS A 97 -1.13 3.35 -14.22
C LYS A 97 -0.87 4.77 -14.73
N ALA A 98 -1.87 5.42 -15.31
CA ALA A 98 -1.77 6.83 -15.72
C ALA A 98 -1.57 7.81 -14.54
N ARG A 99 -1.89 7.38 -13.32
CA ARG A 99 -1.58 8.09 -12.08
C ARG A 99 -0.31 7.55 -11.41
N GLY A 100 0.59 6.94 -12.18
CA GLY A 100 1.90 6.42 -11.77
C GLY A 100 1.86 5.39 -10.64
N VAL A 101 0.75 4.67 -10.51
CA VAL A 101 0.63 3.52 -9.62
C VAL A 101 1.09 2.28 -10.38
N THR A 102 1.94 1.47 -9.76
CA THR A 102 2.46 0.23 -10.34
C THR A 102 1.59 -0.96 -9.89
N PRO A 103 0.80 -1.58 -10.78
CA PRO A 103 0.01 -2.74 -10.42
C PRO A 103 0.88 -4.01 -10.36
N ILE A 104 0.77 -4.76 -9.27
CA ILE A 104 1.33 -6.09 -9.09
C ILE A 104 0.16 -7.08 -9.12
N ILE A 105 -0.05 -7.69 -10.28
CA ILE A 105 -1.23 -8.53 -10.54
C ILE A 105 -0.88 -10.00 -10.31
N GLY A 106 -1.45 -10.58 -9.25
CA GLY A 106 -1.45 -12.02 -9.00
C GLY A 106 -2.48 -12.75 -9.85
N ARG A 107 -2.82 -13.98 -9.45
CA ARG A 107 -3.75 -14.84 -10.18
C ARG A 107 -4.82 -15.43 -9.28
N PHE A 108 -5.89 -15.88 -9.90
CA PHE A 108 -6.86 -16.74 -9.24
C PHE A 108 -6.60 -18.20 -9.58
N LYS A 109 -6.87 -19.06 -8.61
CA LYS A 109 -6.84 -20.51 -8.79
C LYS A 109 -8.25 -21.07 -8.68
N GLU A 110 -8.67 -21.82 -9.68
CA GLU A 110 -9.89 -22.61 -9.62
C GLU A 110 -9.77 -23.72 -8.57
N LYS A 111 -10.85 -23.92 -7.81
CA LYS A 111 -10.97 -25.01 -6.86
C LYS A 111 -12.38 -25.60 -6.91
N ASP A 112 -12.44 -26.92 -6.89
CA ASP A 112 -13.69 -27.62 -6.66
C ASP A 112 -13.99 -27.60 -5.17
N ILE A 113 -15.15 -27.05 -4.81
CA ILE A 113 -15.64 -27.06 -3.42
C ILE A 113 -17.01 -27.70 -3.37
N LEU A 114 -17.28 -28.38 -2.25
CA LEU A 114 -18.59 -28.94 -1.99
C LEU A 114 -19.49 -27.87 -1.37
N CYS A 115 -20.70 -27.73 -1.91
CA CYS A 115 -21.71 -26.88 -1.30
C CYS A 115 -22.04 -27.38 0.10
N LYS A 116 -21.81 -26.54 1.11
CA LYS A 116 -22.09 -26.88 2.53
C LYS A 116 -23.57 -27.19 2.81
N LYS A 117 -24.49 -26.77 1.93
CA LYS A 117 -25.93 -26.98 2.08
C LYS A 117 -26.45 -28.25 1.39
N CYS A 118 -25.94 -28.57 0.20
CA CYS A 118 -26.48 -29.66 -0.63
C CYS A 118 -25.46 -30.72 -1.06
N GLY A 119 -24.18 -30.58 -0.68
CA GLY A 119 -23.13 -31.56 -0.99
C GLY A 119 -22.70 -31.61 -2.46
N LYS A 120 -23.33 -30.84 -3.36
CA LYS A 120 -22.96 -30.82 -4.78
C LYS A 120 -21.62 -30.08 -4.97
N PRO A 121 -20.70 -30.61 -5.80
CA PRO A 121 -19.50 -29.89 -6.18
C PRO A 121 -19.86 -28.67 -7.03
N PHE A 122 -19.18 -27.57 -6.78
CA PHE A 122 -19.22 -26.40 -7.64
C PHE A 122 -17.83 -25.78 -7.75
N ARG A 123 -17.56 -25.19 -8.92
CA ARG A 123 -16.32 -24.48 -9.15
C ARG A 123 -16.34 -23.15 -8.41
N SER A 124 -15.33 -22.94 -7.58
CA SER A 124 -15.05 -21.68 -6.92
C SER A 124 -13.67 -21.20 -7.34
N HIS A 125 -13.39 -19.94 -7.07
CA HIS A 125 -12.12 -19.30 -7.39
C HIS A 125 -11.56 -18.71 -6.11
N GLU A 126 -10.28 -18.97 -5.88
CA GLU A 126 -9.55 -18.43 -4.75
C GLU A 126 -8.48 -17.48 -5.24
N GLU A 127 -8.46 -16.28 -4.66
CA GLU A 127 -7.38 -15.33 -4.86
C GLU A 127 -6.09 -15.94 -4.30
N LYS A 128 -5.01 -15.85 -5.07
CA LYS A 128 -3.72 -16.37 -4.66
C LYS A 128 -2.66 -15.29 -4.81
N GLU A 129 -1.70 -15.37 -3.88
CA GLU A 129 -0.43 -14.66 -3.91
C GLU A 129 -0.48 -13.16 -3.54
N THR A 130 -1.64 -12.52 -3.30
CA THR A 130 -1.67 -11.08 -2.94
C THR A 130 -0.86 -10.78 -1.68
N ASP A 131 -1.13 -11.47 -0.56
CA ASP A 131 -0.41 -11.20 0.70
C ASP A 131 1.09 -11.54 0.60
N VAL A 132 1.40 -12.62 -0.10
CA VAL A 132 2.79 -13.06 -0.37
C VAL A 132 3.50 -12.01 -1.22
N ASN A 133 2.86 -11.48 -2.25
CA ASN A 133 3.42 -10.44 -3.11
C ASN A 133 3.64 -9.15 -2.32
N ILE A 134 2.70 -8.74 -1.46
CA ILE A 134 2.88 -7.57 -0.59
C ILE A 134 4.10 -7.77 0.32
N ALA A 135 4.21 -8.92 0.99
CA ALA A 135 5.32 -9.23 1.88
C ALA A 135 6.68 -9.22 1.15
N LEU A 136 6.77 -9.90 0.00
CA LEU A 136 7.98 -9.96 -0.82
C LEU A 136 8.38 -8.59 -1.35
N TRP A 137 7.44 -7.81 -1.85
CA TRP A 137 7.72 -6.46 -2.33
C TRP A 137 8.14 -5.52 -1.21
N LEU A 138 7.48 -5.57 -0.05
CA LEU A 138 7.85 -4.78 1.12
C LEU A 138 9.32 -5.03 1.50
N LEU A 139 9.70 -6.31 1.65
CA LEU A 139 11.07 -6.70 2.01
C LEU A 139 12.09 -6.37 0.91
N ASN A 140 11.77 -6.64 -0.36
CA ASN A 140 12.65 -6.34 -1.48
C ASN A 140 12.92 -4.84 -1.62
N GLN A 141 11.90 -4.01 -1.43
CA GLN A 141 12.06 -2.54 -1.47
C GLN A 141 12.82 -2.02 -0.24
N ALA A 142 12.70 -2.68 0.91
CA ALA A 142 13.53 -2.39 2.08
C ALA A 142 15.01 -2.70 1.79
N TYR A 143 15.28 -3.89 1.26
CA TYR A 143 16.63 -4.34 0.92
C TYR A 143 17.32 -3.44 -0.11
N LYS A 144 16.57 -2.98 -1.13
CA LYS A 144 17.06 -2.02 -2.14
C LYS A 144 17.19 -0.59 -1.65
N ASP A 145 16.87 -0.33 -0.39
CA ASP A 145 16.81 1.01 0.20
C ASP A 145 15.93 2.02 -0.58
N ASN A 146 14.82 1.56 -1.14
CA ASN A 146 13.94 2.40 -1.96
C ASN A 146 12.94 3.24 -1.15
N TYR A 147 12.94 3.12 0.17
CA TYR A 147 12.10 3.91 1.07
C TYR A 147 12.71 4.04 2.47
N ASP A 148 12.37 5.13 3.14
CA ASP A 148 12.60 5.34 4.57
C ASP A 148 11.35 5.00 5.38
N GLN A 149 10.17 5.20 4.79
CA GLN A 149 8.89 4.84 5.38
C GLN A 149 7.99 4.08 4.41
N ALA A 150 7.48 2.92 4.83
CA ALA A 150 6.47 2.17 4.10
C ALA A 150 5.06 2.55 4.58
N PHE A 151 4.16 2.83 3.67
CA PHE A 151 2.72 2.97 3.96
C PHE A 151 2.00 1.72 3.48
N ILE A 152 1.47 0.92 4.40
CA ILE A 152 0.73 -0.30 4.08
C ILE A 152 -0.75 -0.02 4.24
N MET A 153 -1.50 -0.04 3.13
CA MET A 153 -2.95 0.11 3.14
C MET A 153 -3.62 -1.26 3.10
N SER A 154 -3.76 -1.85 4.29
CA SER A 154 -4.50 -3.09 4.51
C SER A 154 -4.90 -3.19 5.98
N ARG A 155 -5.87 -4.05 6.28
CA ARG A 155 -6.19 -4.51 7.64
C ARG A 155 -5.85 -5.99 7.84
N ASP A 156 -5.15 -6.61 6.89
CA ASP A 156 -4.83 -8.02 6.97
C ASP A 156 -3.69 -8.28 7.98
N SER A 157 -4.00 -9.03 9.03
CA SER A 157 -3.01 -9.43 10.05
C SER A 157 -1.97 -10.40 9.49
N ASP A 158 -2.24 -11.07 8.37
CA ASP A 158 -1.31 -12.03 7.75
C ASP A 158 -0.04 -11.34 7.23
N LEU A 159 -0.06 -10.01 7.07
CA LEU A 159 1.12 -9.19 6.76
C LEU A 159 2.02 -8.93 7.99
N THR A 160 1.56 -9.25 9.21
CA THR A 160 2.29 -8.99 10.46
C THR A 160 3.70 -9.60 10.49
N PRO A 161 3.94 -10.86 10.05
CA PRO A 161 5.29 -11.42 9.99
C PRO A 161 6.24 -10.60 9.13
N ALA A 162 5.79 -10.11 7.96
CA ALA A 162 6.60 -9.27 7.08
C ALA A 162 6.93 -7.92 7.73
N ILE A 163 5.96 -7.29 8.40
CA ILE A 163 6.16 -6.05 9.14
C ILE A 163 7.19 -6.25 10.26
N ARG A 164 7.09 -7.35 11.02
CA ARG A 164 8.07 -7.67 12.08
C ARG A 164 9.47 -7.84 11.51
N MET A 165 9.60 -8.58 10.42
CA MET A 165 10.88 -8.81 9.76
C MET A 165 11.52 -7.49 9.30
N VAL A 166 10.76 -6.61 8.65
CA VAL A 166 11.30 -5.30 8.25
C VAL A 166 11.78 -4.49 9.45
N ARG A 167 11.03 -4.46 10.54
CA ARG A 167 11.42 -3.72 11.75
C ARG A 167 12.66 -4.30 12.42
N GLN A 168 12.87 -5.62 12.33
CA GLN A 168 14.02 -6.31 12.89
C GLN A 168 15.27 -6.12 12.04
N GLU A 169 15.17 -6.36 10.73
CA GLU A 169 16.31 -6.32 9.79
C GLU A 169 16.67 -4.90 9.35
N PHE A 170 15.71 -3.96 9.36
CA PHE A 170 15.89 -2.58 8.92
C PHE A 170 15.37 -1.59 9.97
N PRO A 171 16.04 -1.46 11.13
CA PRO A 171 15.53 -0.70 12.28
C PRO A 171 15.34 0.81 12.03
N THR A 172 15.99 1.36 11.00
CA THR A 172 15.81 2.76 10.58
C THR A 172 14.53 3.00 9.79
N LYS A 173 13.96 1.94 9.19
CA LYS A 173 12.76 2.04 8.36
C LYS A 173 11.50 2.09 9.21
N LYS A 174 10.60 3.00 8.87
CA LYS A 174 9.31 3.16 9.55
C LYS A 174 8.20 2.49 8.75
N ILE A 175 7.15 2.02 9.44
CA ILE A 175 5.98 1.44 8.81
C ILE A 175 4.74 2.15 9.35
N LYS A 176 3.95 2.75 8.47
CA LYS A 176 2.63 3.29 8.75
C LYS A 176 1.57 2.35 8.19
N VAL A 177 0.60 1.97 9.01
CA VAL A 177 -0.53 1.11 8.58
C VAL A 177 -1.77 1.98 8.42
N ILE A 178 -2.38 1.92 7.25
CA ILE A 178 -3.55 2.69 6.87
C ILE A 178 -4.72 1.71 6.68
N SER A 179 -5.63 1.69 7.65
CA SER A 179 -6.82 0.86 7.55
C SER A 179 -7.77 1.35 6.44
N PRO A 180 -8.35 0.44 5.64
CA PRO A 180 -9.45 0.79 4.76
C PRO A 180 -10.70 1.28 5.51
N PRO A 181 -11.66 1.92 4.81
CA PRO A 181 -12.80 2.57 5.47
C PRO A 181 -13.66 1.58 6.25
N ASN A 182 -14.20 2.04 7.38
CA ASN A 182 -15.09 1.28 8.28
C ASN A 182 -14.55 -0.09 8.74
N ALA A 183 -13.23 -0.32 8.67
CA ALA A 183 -12.63 -1.60 9.04
C ALA A 183 -12.02 -1.58 10.47
N GLY A 184 -11.83 -0.39 11.06
CA GLY A 184 -11.03 -0.22 12.29
C GLY A 184 -9.56 -0.61 12.08
N HIS A 185 -8.76 -0.65 13.14
CA HIS A 185 -7.37 -1.11 13.09
C HIS A 185 -7.25 -2.58 13.50
N SER A 186 -6.34 -3.31 12.85
CA SER A 186 -5.94 -4.64 13.34
C SER A 186 -5.16 -4.46 14.65
N LYS A 187 -5.60 -5.13 15.72
CA LYS A 187 -4.92 -5.07 17.03
C LYS A 187 -3.49 -5.62 16.93
N GLU A 188 -3.28 -6.65 16.11
CA GLU A 188 -1.97 -7.27 15.91
C GLU A 188 -1.01 -6.33 15.19
N MET A 189 -1.45 -5.76 14.06
CA MET A 189 -0.63 -4.77 13.35
C MET A 189 -0.34 -3.55 14.23
N ALA A 190 -1.34 -3.07 14.98
CA ALA A 190 -1.18 -1.99 15.95
C ALA A 190 -0.15 -2.29 17.04
N GLY A 191 -0.14 -3.53 17.54
CA GLY A 191 0.85 -3.99 18.51
C GLY A 191 2.27 -4.00 17.93
N VAL A 192 2.42 -4.16 16.62
CA VAL A 192 3.72 -4.18 15.96
C VAL A 192 4.18 -2.80 15.52
N VAL A 193 3.33 -1.90 15.01
CA VAL A 193 3.79 -0.59 14.51
C VAL A 193 3.64 0.56 15.53
N GLY A 194 2.84 0.35 16.57
CA GLY A 194 2.50 1.37 17.55
C GLY A 194 1.39 2.32 17.08
N LYS A 195 0.64 2.90 18.04
CA LYS A 195 -0.57 3.69 17.76
C LYS A 195 -0.32 4.93 16.89
N ASN A 196 0.84 5.57 17.02
CA ASN A 196 1.20 6.78 16.27
C ASN A 196 1.47 6.50 14.78
N MET A 197 1.61 5.23 14.40
CA MET A 197 1.82 4.80 13.02
C MET A 197 0.54 4.24 12.39
N LEU A 198 -0.62 4.47 13.00
CA LEU A 198 -1.91 4.06 12.47
C LEU A 198 -2.64 5.25 11.86
N ALA A 199 -3.27 5.02 10.72
CA ALA A 199 -4.22 5.94 10.10
C ALA A 199 -5.39 5.15 9.50
N SER A 200 -6.47 5.83 9.15
CA SER A 200 -7.65 5.21 8.56
C SER A 200 -8.17 6.04 7.40
N VAL A 201 -8.55 5.37 6.31
CA VAL A 201 -9.29 5.97 5.21
C VAL A 201 -10.70 6.30 5.70
N LYS A 202 -11.08 7.58 5.60
CA LYS A 202 -12.44 8.04 5.84
C LYS A 202 -13.14 8.23 4.50
N GLN A 203 -14.47 8.21 4.52
CA GLN A 203 -15.27 8.45 3.31
C GLN A 203 -14.90 9.77 2.62
N ILE A 204 -14.67 10.84 3.40
CA ILE A 204 -14.26 12.14 2.86
C ILE A 204 -12.91 12.10 2.11
N HIS A 205 -11.99 11.20 2.49
CA HIS A 205 -10.73 11.04 1.75
C HIS A 205 -10.98 10.41 0.38
N LEU A 206 -11.92 9.46 0.29
CA LEU A 206 -12.31 8.83 -0.98
C LEU A 206 -13.02 9.82 -1.89
N GLU A 207 -13.98 10.57 -1.36
CA GLU A 207 -14.75 11.58 -2.12
C GLU A 207 -13.86 12.66 -2.73
N ARG A 208 -12.84 13.12 -2.00
CA ARG A 208 -11.87 14.12 -2.48
C ARG A 208 -10.83 13.56 -3.42
N SER A 209 -10.72 12.24 -3.52
CA SER A 209 -9.71 11.54 -4.31
C SER A 209 -10.32 10.79 -5.48
N LEU A 210 -11.49 11.17 -5.99
CA LEU A 210 -12.06 10.49 -7.16
C LEU A 210 -11.27 10.81 -8.43
N LEU A 211 -11.12 9.79 -9.28
CA LEU A 211 -10.66 9.97 -10.66
C LEU A 211 -11.74 10.70 -11.47
N SER A 212 -11.31 11.42 -12.50
CA SER A 212 -12.21 11.98 -13.52
C SER A 212 -12.96 10.88 -14.27
N ALA A 213 -14.09 11.24 -14.90
CA ALA A 213 -14.87 10.29 -15.70
C ALA A 213 -14.08 9.71 -16.88
N THR A 214 -13.16 10.50 -17.45
CA THR A 214 -12.20 10.07 -18.46
C THR A 214 -10.79 10.31 -17.92
N VAL A 215 -9.92 9.32 -18.04
CA VAL A 215 -8.53 9.37 -17.59
C VAL A 215 -7.64 9.31 -18.81
N THR A 216 -6.81 10.33 -18.96
CA THR A 216 -5.80 10.43 -20.02
C THR A 216 -4.44 10.03 -19.49
N ASP A 217 -3.64 9.46 -20.38
CA ASP A 217 -2.20 9.29 -20.18
C ASP A 217 -1.51 10.67 -20.17
N PRO A 218 -0.64 10.97 -19.19
CA PRO A 218 -0.02 12.28 -19.08
C PRO A 218 0.98 12.57 -20.20
N ASP A 219 1.59 11.56 -20.79
CA ASP A 219 2.66 11.73 -21.80
C ASP A 219 2.06 11.89 -23.21
N SER A 220 1.11 11.03 -23.57
CA SER A 220 0.48 11.00 -24.90
C SER A 220 -0.81 11.81 -25.01
N GLY A 221 -1.44 12.17 -23.89
CA GLY A 221 -2.76 12.81 -23.85
C GLY A 221 -3.92 11.90 -24.26
N LEU A 222 -3.66 10.64 -24.62
CA LEU A 222 -4.68 9.69 -25.08
C LEU A 222 -5.56 9.22 -23.92
N VAL A 223 -6.83 8.96 -24.20
CA VAL A 223 -7.74 8.35 -23.24
C VAL A 223 -7.36 6.88 -23.02
N VAL A 224 -6.96 6.54 -21.81
CA VAL A 224 -6.57 5.16 -21.43
C VAL A 224 -7.62 4.45 -20.60
N ALA A 225 -8.49 5.21 -19.92
CA ALA A 225 -9.59 4.63 -19.16
C ALA A 225 -10.81 5.54 -19.09
N ARG A 226 -11.97 4.91 -18.96
CA ARG A 226 -13.26 5.56 -18.73
C ARG A 226 -13.90 4.97 -17.49
N ARG A 227 -14.46 5.83 -16.64
CA ARG A 227 -15.22 5.42 -15.46
C ARG A 227 -16.37 4.51 -15.90
N PRO A 228 -16.51 3.32 -15.31
CA PRO A 228 -17.67 2.49 -15.56
C PRO A 228 -18.97 3.21 -15.17
N PRO A 229 -20.07 3.08 -15.94
CA PRO A 229 -21.35 3.69 -15.60
C PRO A 229 -21.87 3.30 -14.20
N ALA A 230 -21.58 2.06 -13.77
CA ALA A 230 -21.92 1.57 -12.43
C ALA A 230 -21.24 2.35 -11.29
N TYR A 231 -20.23 3.18 -11.59
CA TYR A 231 -19.49 4.01 -10.64
C TYR A 231 -19.77 5.50 -10.85
N ASP A 232 -20.80 5.89 -11.60
CA ASP A 232 -21.17 7.30 -11.68
C ASP A 232 -21.66 7.83 -10.32
N PRO A 233 -21.21 9.03 -9.91
CA PRO A 233 -21.74 9.70 -8.74
C PRO A 233 -23.26 9.88 -8.85
N PRO A 234 -23.99 9.84 -7.73
CA PRO A 234 -25.40 10.22 -7.74
C PRO A 234 -25.54 11.65 -8.27
N SER A 235 -26.57 11.87 -9.08
CA SER A 235 -27.02 13.18 -9.56
C SER A 235 -27.41 14.10 -8.43
#